data_AF-A0AAW1IJD6-F1
#
_entry.id   AF-A0AAW1IJD6-F1
#
_cell.length_a   1.000
_cell.length_b   1.000
_cell.length_c   1.000
_cell.angle_alpha   90.00
_cell.angle_beta   90.00
_cell.angle_gamma   90.00
#
_symmetry.space_group_name_H-M   'P 1'
#
loop_
_entity.id
_entity.type
_entity.pdbx_description
1 polymer ?
#
loop_
_entity_poly.entity_id
_entity_poly.type
_entity_poly.pdbx_seq_one_letter_code
_entity_poly.pdbx_strand_id
1 'polypeptide(L)'
;MEIQEKLMKFIFHAIFGVIISISIYIIARMSPRFIDLIGFFWPLLASTALFLGVVVVFSRVTPQATDGLGEKAGEGLLDYVAGPPEDFGETYKNQ
;
A
#
# COMPACT_ATOMS: atom_id res chain seq x y z
N MET A 1 -35.12 15.34 -19.28
CA MET A 1 -34.82 15.43 -17.83
C MET A 1 -33.38 15.00 -17.48
N GLU A 2 -32.63 14.32 -18.35
CA GLU A 2 -31.24 13.88 -18.10
C GLU A 2 -30.21 15.00 -17.83
N ILE A 3 -30.36 16.15 -18.47
CA ILE A 3 -29.41 17.27 -18.39
C ILE A 3 -29.41 17.90 -16.98
N GLN A 4 -30.58 17.88 -16.30
CA GLN A 4 -30.73 18.43 -14.95
C GLN A 4 -30.10 17.52 -13.90
N GLU A 5 -30.17 16.19 -14.05
CA GLU A 5 -29.53 15.25 -13.14
C GLU A 5 -28.00 15.34 -13.17
N LYS A 6 -27.41 15.46 -14.38
CA LYS A 6 -25.95 15.67 -14.51
C LYS A 6 -25.51 16.98 -13.87
N LEU A 7 -26.32 18.04 -14.01
CA LEU A 7 -26.01 19.34 -13.44
C LEU A 7 -26.10 19.34 -11.90
N MET A 8 -27.11 18.67 -11.33
CA MET A 8 -27.25 18.49 -9.88
C MET A 8 -26.08 17.69 -9.29
N LYS A 9 -25.61 16.66 -9.98
CA LYS A 9 -24.45 15.87 -9.56
C LYS A 9 -23.18 16.73 -9.51
N PHE A 10 -22.98 17.60 -10.49
CA PHE A 10 -21.84 18.53 -10.52
C PHE A 10 -21.91 19.58 -9.42
N ILE A 11 -23.08 20.17 -9.19
CA ILE A 11 -23.30 21.15 -8.11
C ILE A 11 -23.06 20.51 -6.74
N PHE A 12 -23.47 19.25 -6.53
CA PHE A 12 -23.21 18.55 -5.29
C PHE A 12 -21.70 18.34 -5.04
N HIS A 13 -20.94 17.95 -6.08
CA HIS A 13 -19.48 17.85 -5.97
C HIS A 13 -18.83 19.21 -5.71
N ALA A 14 -19.33 20.27 -6.34
CA ALA A 14 -18.84 21.62 -6.11
C ALA A 14 -19.11 22.09 -4.67
N ILE A 15 -20.33 21.90 -4.16
CA ILE A 15 -20.70 22.24 -2.78
C ILE A 15 -19.87 21.41 -1.79
N PHE A 16 -19.71 20.11 -2.03
CA PHE A 16 -18.91 19.25 -1.18
C PHE A 16 -17.44 19.70 -1.14
N GLY A 17 -16.86 20.02 -2.30
CA GLY A 17 -15.52 20.59 -2.39
C GLY A 17 -15.37 21.90 -1.63
N VAL A 18 -16.37 22.79 -1.73
CA VAL A 18 -16.39 24.06 -0.98
C VAL A 18 -16.47 23.82 0.53
N ILE A 19 -17.33 22.90 0.99
CA ILE A 19 -17.45 22.55 2.41
C ILE A 19 -16.14 21.97 2.95
N ILE A 20 -15.49 21.07 2.22
CA ILE A 20 -14.19 20.53 2.60
C ILE A 20 -13.15 21.65 2.68
N SER A 21 -13.09 22.52 1.67
CA SER A 21 -12.12 23.62 1.65
C SER A 21 -12.31 24.58 2.83
N ILE A 22 -13.55 24.93 3.16
CA ILE A 22 -13.87 25.78 4.32
C ILE A 22 -13.50 25.06 5.62
N SER A 23 -13.79 23.77 5.73
CA SER A 23 -13.45 22.98 6.91
C SER A 23 -11.93 22.94 7.15
N ILE A 24 -11.14 22.69 6.09
CA ILE A 24 -9.67 22.72 6.16
C ILE A 24 -9.18 24.11 6.58
N TYR A 25 -9.74 25.17 5.99
CA TYR A 25 -9.38 26.55 6.33
C TYR A 25 -9.67 26.88 7.80
N ILE A 26 -10.83 26.47 8.32
CA ILE A 26 -11.19 26.67 9.73
C ILE A 26 -10.25 25.89 10.63
N ILE A 27 -9.94 24.62 10.33
CA ILE A 27 -9.01 23.79 11.12
C ILE A 27 -7.62 24.43 11.14
N ALA A 28 -7.12 24.85 9.98
CA ALA A 28 -5.82 25.51 9.84
C ALA A 28 -5.76 26.84 10.63
N ARG A 29 -6.88 27.57 10.73
CA ARG A 29 -6.94 28.85 11.44
C ARG A 29 -7.24 28.73 12.93
N MET A 30 -8.02 27.75 13.35
CA MET A 30 -8.37 27.49 14.76
C MET A 30 -7.16 26.99 15.55
N SER A 31 -6.25 26.27 14.91
CA SER A 31 -5.06 25.73 15.57
C SER A 31 -3.81 26.10 14.78
N PRO A 32 -3.10 27.20 15.14
CA PRO A 32 -1.80 27.52 14.53
C PRO A 32 -0.80 26.35 14.67
N ARG A 33 -0.96 25.55 15.73
CA ARG A 33 -0.16 24.35 15.98
C ARG A 33 -0.43 23.18 15.03
N PHE A 34 -1.55 23.18 14.30
CA PHE A 34 -1.83 22.08 13.36
C PHE A 34 -0.87 22.12 12.16
N ILE A 35 -0.54 23.34 11.71
CA ILE A 35 0.48 23.55 10.69
C ILE A 35 1.86 23.16 11.23
N ASP A 36 2.16 23.52 12.49
CA ASP A 36 3.40 23.09 13.15
C ASP A 36 3.49 21.57 13.28
N LEU A 37 2.37 20.87 13.55
CA LEU A 37 2.30 19.41 13.58
C LEU A 37 2.60 18.81 12.19
N ILE A 38 2.00 19.36 11.13
CA ILE A 38 2.28 18.90 9.76
C ILE A 38 3.77 19.10 9.44
N GLY A 39 4.34 20.24 9.83
CA GLY A 39 5.78 20.49 9.70
C GLY A 39 6.66 19.53 10.51
N PHE A 40 6.26 19.23 11.75
CA PHE A 40 6.96 18.31 12.64
C PHE A 40 6.95 16.87 12.12
N PHE A 41 5.80 16.41 11.60
CA PHE A 41 5.64 15.07 11.04
C PHE A 41 6.01 14.97 9.56
N TRP A 42 6.33 16.09 8.90
CA TRP A 42 6.72 16.12 7.49
C TRP A 42 7.85 15.14 7.16
N PRO A 43 8.93 15.02 7.95
CA PRO A 43 10.00 14.06 7.66
C PRO A 43 9.52 12.61 7.69
N LEU A 44 8.61 12.27 8.60
CA LEU A 44 8.03 10.93 8.72
C LEU A 44 7.13 10.61 7.53
N LEU A 45 6.28 11.58 7.15
CA LEU A 45 5.42 11.47 5.97
C LEU A 45 6.25 11.34 4.70
N ALA A 46 7.29 12.15 4.54
CA ALA A 46 8.19 12.11 3.39
C ALA A 46 8.91 10.75 3.28
N SER A 47 9.45 10.24 4.40
CA SER A 47 10.08 8.92 4.43
C SER A 47 9.11 7.80 4.07
N THR A 48 7.88 7.85 4.62
CA THR A 48 6.83 6.87 4.32
C THR A 48 6.41 6.94 2.85
N ALA A 49 6.21 8.14 2.31
CA ALA A 49 5.84 8.33 0.91
C ALA A 49 6.96 7.86 -0.04
N LEU A 50 8.22 8.11 0.30
CA LEU A 50 9.37 7.63 -0.47
C LEU A 50 9.46 6.11 -0.43
N PHE A 51 9.30 5.50 0.75
CA PHE A 51 9.26 4.05 0.90
C PHE A 51 8.13 3.42 0.07
N LEU A 52 6.90 3.93 0.20
CA LEU A 52 5.77 3.47 -0.60
C LEU A 52 5.98 3.71 -2.10
N GLY A 53 6.56 4.84 -2.48
CA GLY A 53 6.90 5.14 -3.87
C GLY A 53 7.87 4.10 -4.44
N VAL A 54 8.90 3.75 -3.68
CA VAL A 54 9.86 2.68 -4.03
C VAL A 54 9.15 1.32 -4.14
N VAL A 55 8.28 0.97 -3.18
CA VAL A 55 7.47 -0.27 -3.24
C VAL A 55 6.58 -0.31 -4.48
N VAL A 56 5.93 0.81 -4.82
CA VAL A 56 5.08 0.91 -6.02
C VAL A 56 5.91 0.78 -7.28
N VAL A 57 7.07 1.44 -7.37
CA VAL A 57 7.99 1.29 -8.51
C VAL A 57 8.42 -0.17 -8.63
N PHE A 58 8.89 -0.80 -7.56
CA PHE A 58 9.27 -2.22 -7.56
C PHE A 58 8.12 -3.14 -7.97
N SER A 59 6.90 -2.88 -7.51
CA SER A 59 5.72 -3.66 -7.92
C SER A 59 5.40 -3.54 -9.41
N ARG A 60 5.80 -2.44 -10.06
CA ARG A 60 5.55 -2.18 -11.48
C ARG A 60 6.70 -2.62 -12.38
N VAL A 61 7.94 -2.54 -11.90
CA VAL A 61 9.14 -2.92 -12.68
C VAL A 61 9.53 -4.38 -12.50
N THR A 62 9.11 -5.03 -11.39
CA THR A 62 9.15 -6.49 -11.30
C THR A 62 8.26 -7.01 -12.42
N PRO A 63 8.77 -7.87 -13.32
CA PRO A 63 7.93 -8.61 -14.24
C PRO A 63 6.84 -9.25 -13.39
N GLN A 64 5.58 -8.86 -13.63
CA GLN A 64 4.45 -9.57 -13.07
C GLN A 64 4.69 -11.00 -13.52
N ALA A 65 5.13 -11.86 -12.60
CA ALA A 65 5.43 -13.21 -12.94
C ALA A 65 4.14 -13.78 -13.50
N THR A 66 4.13 -13.95 -14.83
CA THR A 66 3.12 -14.66 -15.56
C THR A 66 2.87 -15.94 -14.77
N ASP A 67 1.70 -15.99 -14.16
CA ASP A 67 1.00 -17.18 -13.68
C ASP A 67 1.95 -18.31 -13.25
N GLY A 68 2.52 -18.20 -12.04
CA GLY A 68 3.15 -19.37 -11.39
C GLY A 68 4.40 -19.13 -10.52
N LEU A 69 4.94 -17.91 -10.44
CA LEU A 69 6.15 -17.67 -9.62
C LEU A 69 5.84 -17.23 -8.18
N GLY A 70 4.63 -16.74 -7.90
CA GLY A 70 4.21 -16.37 -6.54
C GLY A 70 4.05 -17.58 -5.62
N GLU A 71 3.57 -18.71 -6.16
CA GLU A 71 3.54 -20.00 -5.47
C GLU A 71 4.96 -20.56 -5.25
N LYS A 72 5.81 -20.53 -6.28
CA LYS A 72 7.20 -20.99 -6.25
C LYS A 72 8.12 -20.17 -5.31
N ALA A 73 7.87 -18.88 -5.14
CA ALA A 73 8.67 -18.02 -4.27
C ALA A 73 8.48 -18.36 -2.78
N GLY A 74 7.29 -18.83 -2.39
CA GLY A 74 7.01 -19.31 -1.03
C GLY A 74 7.55 -20.73 -0.78
N GLU A 75 7.54 -21.59 -1.81
CA GLU A 75 8.07 -22.96 -1.72
C GLU A 75 9.55 -23.01 -1.31
N GLY A 76 10.38 -22.10 -1.79
CA GLY A 76 11.80 -22.06 -1.41
C GLY A 76 12.06 -21.71 0.07
N LEU A 77 11.16 -20.93 0.69
CA LEU A 77 11.22 -20.67 2.14
C LEU A 77 10.68 -21.86 2.94
N LEU A 78 9.66 -22.55 2.43
CA LEU A 78 9.10 -23.73 3.07
C LEU A 78 10.09 -24.90 3.04
N ASP A 79 10.83 -25.09 1.95
CA ASP A 79 11.84 -26.16 1.82
C ASP A 79 13.06 -25.89 2.71
N TYR A 80 13.44 -24.61 2.87
CA TYR A 80 14.48 -24.19 3.81
C TYR A 80 14.09 -24.41 5.28
N VAL A 81 12.80 -24.24 5.63
CA VAL A 81 12.29 -24.51 6.98
C VAL A 81 12.02 -26.00 7.23
N ALA A 82 11.56 -26.73 6.20
CA ALA A 82 11.24 -28.14 6.30
C ALA A 82 12.50 -29.01 6.49
N GLY A 83 13.66 -28.52 6.05
CA GLY A 83 14.91 -29.29 6.08
C GLY A 83 14.90 -30.44 5.07
N PRO A 84 16.07 -30.95 4.66
CA PRO A 84 16.13 -32.15 3.83
C PRO A 84 15.43 -33.31 4.55
N PRO A 85 14.57 -34.10 3.88
CA PRO A 85 14.07 -35.34 4.49
C PRO A 85 15.28 -36.20 4.80
N GLU A 86 15.55 -36.39 6.09
CA GLU A 86 16.54 -37.34 6.58
C GLU A 86 16.11 -38.71 6.07
N ASP A 87 16.83 -39.24 5.08
CA ASP A 87 16.65 -40.57 4.52
C ASP A 87 16.96 -41.62 5.58
N PHE A 88 16.02 -41.85 6.49
CA PHE A 88 16.02 -42.97 7.43
C PHE A 88 15.50 -44.25 6.75
N GLY A 89 15.96 -44.52 5.52
CA GLY A 89 15.43 -45.59 4.67
C GLY A 89 16.37 -46.72 4.29
N GLU A 90 17.70 -46.63 4.49
CA GLU A 90 18.65 -47.58 3.86
C GLU A 90 19.71 -48.19 4.80
N THR A 91 19.46 -48.30 6.12
CA THR A 91 20.37 -49.00 7.06
C THR A 91 19.80 -50.31 7.61
N TYR A 92 19.13 -51.10 6.78
CA TYR A 92 18.71 -52.48 7.15
C TYR A 92 18.96 -53.53 6.05
N LYS A 93 19.99 -53.35 5.21
CA LYS A 93 20.31 -54.38 4.20
C LYS A 93 21.74 -54.93 4.17
N ASN A 94 22.74 -54.39 4.87
CA ASN A 94 24.06 -55.05 4.87
C ASN A 94 24.88 -54.78 6.15
N GLN A 95 24.62 -55.51 7.23
CA GLN A 95 25.68 -56.15 8.03
C GLN A 95 25.11 -57.13 9.05
#